data_AF-A0A2W2DT83-F1
#
_entry.id   AF-A0A2W2DT83-F1
#
_cell.length_a   1.000
_cell.length_b   1.000
_cell.length_c   1.000
_cell.angle_alpha   90.00
_cell.angle_beta   90.00
_cell.angle_gamma   90.00
#
_symmetry.space_group_name_H-M   'P 1'
#
loop_
_entity.id
_entity.type
_entity.pdbx_description
1 polymer ?
#
loop_
_entity_poly.entity_id
_entity_poly.type
_entity_poly.pdbx_seq_one_letter_code
_entity_poly.pdbx_strand_id
1 'polypeptide(L)'
;MASTLELTPRASARGVGSNADTTPPVYAYTAAGSAFERTTRPDYYGWLDHVRAAAGCTRPIRLAGQLLTVEQSTGRVVDQRHTDGMPDAAIYTACGNRRATVCPSCAHTYQRDAYQLLRAGLVGGKGVPETVAAHPAVFATFTAPSFGTVHARVVKRHTCASRKRCDCRAEPCHARRATDPAAGLCPHGRPAVCWARHETGDAVLGRPLCLGCYDHDHQAVWNLFSGELWHRTKQAAERWLAKLARRRGIPRVAVITASGKTRTVAPVRLSPGKVAELQARGAVHFHAIARLDGVHPT
;
A
#
# COMPACT_ATOMS: atom_id res chain seq x y z
N MET A 1 13.62 6.25 17.95
CA MET A 1 12.79 7.46 17.81
C MET A 1 12.86 7.89 16.35
N ALA A 2 11.76 7.82 15.61
CA ALA A 2 11.76 8.13 14.17
C ALA A 2 11.55 9.63 13.98
N SER A 3 12.62 10.35 13.63
CA SER A 3 12.54 11.77 13.27
C SER A 3 12.01 11.91 11.83
N THR A 4 10.89 12.63 11.68
CA THR A 4 10.16 12.85 10.43
C THR A 4 10.55 14.19 9.78
N LEU A 5 11.85 14.42 9.54
CA LEU A 5 12.32 15.67 8.93
C LEU A 5 12.57 15.51 7.43
N GLU A 6 12.10 16.49 6.66
CA GLU A 6 12.22 16.59 5.20
C GLU A 6 13.69 16.65 4.76
N LEU A 7 13.99 16.33 3.49
CA LEU A 7 15.37 16.32 2.95
C LEU A 7 16.11 17.66 3.12
N THR A 8 15.38 18.75 3.09
CA THR A 8 15.87 20.08 3.45
C THR A 8 15.44 20.41 4.88
N PRO A 9 16.37 20.77 5.79
CA PRO A 9 16.00 21.13 7.14
C PRO A 9 15.11 22.37 7.08
N ARG A 10 13.84 22.23 7.50
CA ARG A 10 13.06 23.38 7.96
C ARG A 10 13.46 23.62 9.41
N ALA A 11 13.67 24.89 9.77
CA ALA A 11 13.91 25.29 11.15
C ALA A 11 12.82 24.69 12.04
N SER A 12 13.20 23.75 12.91
CA SER A 12 12.30 23.23 13.92
C SER A 12 11.99 24.33 14.93
N ALA A 13 10.76 24.36 15.42
CA ALA A 13 10.33 25.25 16.49
C ALA A 13 11.30 25.21 17.69
N ARG A 14 11.52 26.39 18.27
CA ARG A 14 12.40 26.68 19.41
C ARG A 14 12.25 25.65 20.54
N GLY A 15 13.36 24.99 20.90
CA GLY A 15 13.41 24.02 21.99
C GLY A 15 14.84 23.55 22.30
N VAL A 16 15.60 24.44 22.95
CA VAL A 16 16.80 24.25 23.80
C VAL A 16 17.73 23.06 23.49
N GLY A 17 18.86 23.36 22.83
CA GLY A 17 20.07 22.55 22.79
C GLY A 17 21.20 23.35 22.14
N SER A 18 22.32 23.52 22.85
CA SER A 18 23.46 24.34 22.44
C SER A 18 24.11 23.87 21.14
N ASN A 19 23.63 24.38 20.01
CA ASN A 19 24.40 24.67 18.81
C ASN A 19 23.68 25.84 18.14
N ALA A 20 24.40 26.93 17.89
CA ALA A 20 23.82 28.17 17.40
C ALA A 20 22.95 27.92 16.16
N ASP A 21 21.64 28.15 16.29
CA ASP A 21 20.74 28.34 15.16
C ASP A 21 21.23 29.59 14.42
N THR A 22 22.08 29.42 13.41
CA THR A 22 22.26 30.46 12.39
C THR A 22 20.89 30.66 11.75
N THR A 23 20.30 31.83 11.95
CA THR A 23 19.04 32.24 11.30
C THR A 23 19.15 31.89 9.81
N PRO A 24 18.39 30.90 9.31
CA PRO A 24 18.46 30.54 7.91
C PRO A 24 18.11 31.78 7.08
N PRO A 25 18.76 32.01 5.94
CA PRO A 25 18.39 33.12 5.08
C PRO A 25 16.91 33.02 4.72
N VAL A 26 16.24 34.15 4.54
CA VAL A 26 14.78 34.22 4.38
C VAL A 26 14.27 33.28 3.28
N TYR A 27 15.04 32.89 2.27
CA TYR A 27 14.57 31.93 1.26
C TYR A 27 14.55 30.45 1.72
N ALA A 28 15.25 30.08 2.79
CA ALA A 28 15.42 28.69 3.24
C ALA A 28 14.16 28.04 3.85
N TYR A 29 13.04 28.76 4.03
CA TYR A 29 11.78 28.16 4.54
C TYR A 29 10.96 27.43 3.46
N THR A 30 11.21 27.74 2.18
CA THR A 30 10.58 27.04 1.06
C THR A 30 11.46 25.91 0.56
N ALA A 31 10.87 24.82 0.06
CA ALA A 31 11.63 23.75 -0.56
C ALA A 31 12.53 24.26 -1.72
N ALA A 32 12.04 25.24 -2.48
CA ALA A 32 12.80 25.86 -3.57
C ALA A 32 14.01 26.64 -3.07
N GLY A 33 13.86 27.46 -2.02
CA GLY A 33 14.96 28.24 -1.48
C GLY A 33 15.95 27.40 -0.67
N SER A 34 15.52 26.37 0.05
CA SER A 34 16.45 25.41 0.66
C SER A 34 17.24 24.62 -0.40
N ALA A 35 16.60 24.28 -1.53
CA ALA A 35 17.28 23.65 -2.66
C ALA A 35 18.30 24.60 -3.30
N PHE A 36 17.93 25.87 -3.50
CA PHE A 36 18.85 26.90 -3.98
C PHE A 36 20.06 27.03 -3.06
N GLU A 37 19.84 27.21 -1.75
CA GLU A 37 20.92 27.28 -0.76
C GLU A 37 21.85 26.06 -0.86
N ARG A 38 21.29 24.84 -0.91
CA ARG A 38 22.07 23.62 -1.05
C ARG A 38 22.93 23.62 -2.32
N THR A 39 22.40 24.09 -3.45
CA THR A 39 23.16 24.17 -4.72
C THR A 39 24.32 25.16 -4.68
N THR A 40 24.29 26.14 -3.78
CA THR A 40 25.39 27.12 -3.62
C THR A 40 26.55 26.61 -2.76
N ARG A 41 26.40 25.47 -2.07
CA ARG A 41 27.45 24.95 -1.17
C ARG A 41 28.54 24.22 -1.97
N PRO A 42 29.82 24.34 -1.57
CA PRO A 42 30.93 23.72 -2.30
C PRO A 42 30.88 22.18 -2.29
N ASP A 43 30.20 21.57 -1.31
CA ASP A 43 30.02 20.13 -1.19
C ASP A 43 28.80 19.60 -1.97
N TYR A 44 28.12 20.44 -2.76
CA TYR A 44 26.84 20.10 -3.40
C TYR A 44 26.85 18.77 -4.16
N TYR A 45 27.86 18.50 -4.99
CA TYR A 45 27.92 17.25 -5.76
C TYR A 45 28.19 16.03 -4.88
N GLY A 46 29.04 16.17 -3.86
CA GLY A 46 29.27 15.12 -2.87
C GLY A 46 28.01 14.82 -2.05
N TRP A 47 27.28 15.87 -1.66
CA TRP A 47 25.97 15.75 -1.06
C TRP A 47 24.95 15.08 -2.00
N LEU A 48 24.92 15.45 -3.28
CA LEU A 48 24.01 14.88 -4.27
C LEU A 48 24.24 13.38 -4.44
N ASP A 49 25.50 12.97 -4.57
CA ASP A 49 25.90 11.56 -4.61
C ASP A 49 25.48 10.82 -3.34
N HIS A 50 25.67 11.47 -2.18
CA HIS A 50 25.30 10.94 -0.87
C HIS A 50 23.78 10.70 -0.72
N VAL A 51 22.93 11.63 -1.19
CA VAL A 51 21.47 11.50 -1.07
C VAL A 51 20.82 10.61 -2.15
N ARG A 52 21.57 10.13 -3.15
CA ARG A 52 21.02 9.26 -4.23
C ARG A 52 20.30 8.03 -3.69
N ALA A 53 20.77 7.45 -2.59
CA ALA A 53 20.15 6.28 -1.95
C ALA A 53 18.71 6.55 -1.45
N ALA A 54 18.35 7.83 -1.21
CA ALA A 54 16.99 8.22 -0.89
C ALA A 54 16.03 8.16 -2.09
N ALA A 55 16.54 8.04 -3.31
CA ALA A 55 15.77 7.91 -4.55
C ALA A 55 14.66 8.98 -4.72
N GLY A 56 14.95 10.23 -4.38
CA GLY A 56 13.98 11.33 -4.47
C GLY A 56 12.80 11.20 -3.49
N CYS A 57 12.94 10.39 -2.43
CA CYS A 57 11.97 10.33 -1.35
C CYS A 57 11.76 11.71 -0.74
N THR A 58 10.51 12.15 -0.56
CA THR A 58 10.21 13.47 0.02
C THR A 58 10.49 13.55 1.52
N ARG A 59 10.52 12.39 2.20
CA ARG A 59 10.71 12.26 3.66
C ARG A 59 11.57 11.04 3.99
N PRO A 60 12.85 10.99 3.56
CA PRO A 60 13.70 9.83 3.78
C PRO A 60 13.99 9.64 5.26
N ILE A 61 14.29 8.41 5.62
CA ILE A 61 14.77 8.06 6.94
C ILE A 61 16.24 8.47 7.01
N ARG A 62 16.58 9.23 8.06
CA ARG A 62 17.95 9.65 8.38
C ARG A 62 18.52 8.69 9.40
N LEU A 63 19.68 8.11 9.07
CA LEU A 63 20.40 7.17 9.92
C LEU A 63 21.71 7.84 10.36
N ALA A 64 22.03 7.77 11.65
CA ALA A 64 23.30 8.23 12.20
C ALA A 64 23.98 7.07 12.92
N GLY A 65 25.31 6.99 12.82
CA GLY A 65 26.12 5.96 13.48
C GLY A 65 27.35 5.57 12.68
N GLN A 66 27.72 4.30 12.78
CA GLN A 66 28.95 3.76 12.22
C GLN A 66 28.63 2.77 11.10
N LEU A 67 29.33 2.91 9.99
CA LEU A 67 29.30 1.97 8.88
C LEU A 67 30.55 1.11 8.95
N LEU A 68 30.35 -0.20 8.95
CA LEU A 68 31.40 -1.18 8.89
C LEU A 68 31.24 -1.95 7.59
N THR A 69 32.29 -1.96 6.77
CA THR A 69 32.40 -2.93 5.67
C THR A 69 33.07 -4.16 6.23
N VAL A 70 32.38 -5.30 6.17
CA VAL A 70 32.81 -6.55 6.79
C VAL A 70 33.00 -7.62 5.72
N GLU A 71 34.15 -8.29 5.77
CA GLU A 71 34.45 -9.46 4.94
C GLU A 71 33.57 -10.65 5.38
N GLN A 72 32.70 -11.12 4.49
CA GLN A 72 31.65 -12.09 4.85
C GLN A 72 32.18 -13.45 5.32
N SER A 73 33.34 -13.89 4.82
CA SER A 73 33.92 -15.20 5.16
C SER A 73 34.62 -15.22 6.52
N THR A 74 35.19 -14.09 6.96
CA THR A 74 36.04 -14.00 8.16
C THR A 74 35.43 -13.16 9.28
N GLY A 75 34.43 -12.32 8.97
CA GLY A 75 33.89 -11.34 9.91
C GLY A 75 34.81 -10.14 10.16
N ARG A 76 35.93 -10.03 9.43
CA ARG A 76 36.89 -8.96 9.61
C ARG A 76 36.36 -7.63 9.05
N VAL A 77 36.49 -6.56 9.81
CA VAL A 77 36.20 -5.20 9.33
C VAL A 77 37.32 -4.77 8.38
N VAL A 78 36.94 -4.42 7.15
CA VAL A 78 37.86 -3.94 6.10
C VAL A 78 37.83 -2.42 5.93
N ASP A 79 36.72 -1.78 6.30
CA ASP A 79 36.57 -0.32 6.26
C ASP A 79 35.58 0.10 7.35
N GLN A 80 35.81 1.27 7.93
CA GLN A 80 35.01 1.83 9.00
C GLN A 80 34.84 3.33 8.78
N ARG A 81 33.59 3.80 8.77
CA ARG A 81 33.26 5.23 8.61
C ARG A 81 32.20 5.64 9.63
N HIS A 82 32.32 6.83 10.19
CA HIS A 82 31.30 7.41 11.06
C HIS A 82 30.48 8.43 10.27
N THR A 83 29.18 8.51 10.54
CA THR A 83 28.31 9.46 9.83
C THR A 83 28.69 10.91 10.11
N ASP A 84 29.35 11.24 11.22
CA ASP A 84 29.82 12.61 11.53
C ASP A 84 30.76 13.18 10.46
N GLY A 85 31.48 12.32 9.74
CA GLY A 85 32.34 12.71 8.61
C GLY A 85 31.61 12.75 7.26
N MET A 86 30.30 12.50 7.22
CA MET A 86 29.48 12.48 6.02
C MET A 86 28.66 13.77 5.88
N PRO A 87 28.21 14.11 4.65
CA PRO A 87 27.27 15.20 4.45
C PRO A 87 26.06 15.07 5.39
N ASP A 88 25.69 16.18 6.05
CA ASP A 88 24.59 16.26 7.02
C ASP A 88 24.69 15.33 8.25
N ALA A 89 25.87 14.76 8.52
CA ALA A 89 26.12 13.83 9.61
C ALA A 89 25.20 12.58 9.62
N ALA A 90 24.70 12.17 8.44
CA ALA A 90 23.67 11.15 8.32
C ALA A 90 23.86 10.29 7.06
N ILE A 91 23.05 9.23 6.94
CA ILE A 91 22.76 8.49 5.70
C ILE A 91 21.27 8.50 5.46
N TYR A 92 20.90 8.59 4.18
CA TYR A 92 19.51 8.63 3.77
C TYR A 92 19.07 7.31 3.14
N THR A 93 17.94 6.79 3.60
CA THR A 93 17.22 5.71 2.93
C THR A 93 15.78 6.11 2.64
N ALA A 94 15.25 5.64 1.51
CA ALA A 94 13.89 5.93 1.13
C ALA A 94 12.89 5.44 2.19
N CYS A 95 11.86 6.23 2.50
CA CYS A 95 10.88 5.88 3.55
C CYS A 95 10.02 4.65 3.24
N GLY A 96 10.00 4.19 1.98
CA GLY A 96 9.16 3.07 1.53
C GLY A 96 7.65 3.31 1.66
N ASN A 97 7.20 4.55 1.91
CA ASN A 97 5.78 4.84 2.06
C ASN A 97 5.05 4.62 0.73
N ARG A 98 3.98 3.81 0.78
CA ARG A 98 3.22 3.40 -0.40
C ARG A 98 2.08 4.38 -0.74
N ARG A 99 1.84 5.39 0.11
CA ARG A 99 0.78 6.39 -0.10
C ARG A 99 1.35 7.57 -0.88
N ALA A 100 0.85 7.79 -2.10
CA ALA A 100 1.27 8.90 -2.94
C ALA A 100 1.06 10.28 -2.28
N THR A 101 0.03 10.41 -1.43
CA THR A 101 -0.23 11.62 -0.63
C THR A 101 0.84 11.92 0.43
N VAL A 102 1.60 10.90 0.86
CA VAL A 102 2.66 11.05 1.87
C VAL A 102 4.04 11.15 1.23
N CYS A 103 4.32 10.28 0.25
CA CYS A 103 5.57 10.30 -0.53
C CYS A 103 5.29 9.84 -1.97
N PRO A 104 5.14 10.79 -2.92
CA PRO A 104 4.88 10.46 -4.33
C PRO A 104 5.97 9.58 -4.95
N SER A 105 7.26 9.89 -4.70
CA SER A 105 8.38 9.13 -5.28
C SER A 105 8.37 7.66 -4.87
N CYS A 106 8.36 7.37 -3.56
CA CYS A 106 8.35 5.98 -3.07
C CYS A 106 7.09 5.23 -3.51
N ALA A 107 5.93 5.88 -3.51
CA ALA A 107 4.69 5.27 -3.94
C ALA A 107 4.72 4.92 -5.44
N HIS A 108 5.25 5.79 -6.30
CA HIS A 108 5.37 5.52 -7.74
C HIS A 108 6.36 4.38 -8.04
N THR A 109 7.50 4.36 -7.37
CA THR A 109 8.46 3.24 -7.49
C THR A 109 7.79 1.92 -7.10
N TYR A 110 7.12 1.88 -5.94
CA TYR A 110 6.38 0.71 -5.50
C TYR A 110 5.31 0.27 -6.52
N GLN A 111 4.53 1.21 -7.07
CA GLN A 111 3.49 0.91 -8.07
C GLN A 111 4.09 0.31 -9.35
N ARG A 112 5.22 0.85 -9.84
CA ARG A 112 5.93 0.34 -11.01
C ARG A 112 6.46 -1.07 -10.76
N ASP A 113 7.06 -1.30 -9.59
CA ASP A 113 7.57 -2.63 -9.23
C ASP A 113 6.43 -3.65 -9.10
N ALA A 114 5.34 -3.28 -8.40
CA ALA A 114 4.16 -4.12 -8.28
C ALA A 114 3.53 -4.44 -9.64
N TYR A 115 3.45 -3.45 -10.54
CA TYR A 115 2.97 -3.67 -11.92
C TYR A 115 3.83 -4.70 -12.65
N GLN A 116 5.16 -4.59 -12.56
CA GLN A 116 6.06 -5.52 -13.24
C GLN A 116 5.95 -6.94 -12.67
N LEU A 117 5.80 -7.09 -11.35
CA LEU A 117 5.60 -8.39 -10.71
C LEU A 117 4.27 -9.04 -11.13
N LEU A 118 3.17 -8.28 -11.12
CA LEU A 118 1.86 -8.76 -11.55
C LEU A 118 1.84 -9.10 -13.04
N ARG A 119 2.43 -8.24 -13.89
CA ARG A 119 2.52 -8.47 -15.33
C ARG A 119 3.33 -9.74 -15.64
N ALA A 120 4.53 -9.88 -15.08
CA ALA A 120 5.34 -11.08 -15.27
C ALA A 120 4.61 -12.34 -14.76
N GLY A 121 3.89 -12.20 -13.64
CA GLY A 121 3.00 -13.23 -13.10
C GLY A 121 1.71 -13.48 -13.90
N LEU A 122 1.52 -12.87 -15.07
CA LEU A 122 0.35 -13.11 -15.92
C LEU A 122 0.72 -13.44 -17.36
N VAL A 123 1.78 -12.83 -17.89
CA VAL A 123 2.17 -13.02 -19.30
C VAL A 123 3.59 -13.58 -19.47
N GLY A 124 4.29 -13.87 -18.38
CA GLY A 124 5.70 -14.28 -18.40
C GLY A 124 6.70 -13.10 -18.44
N GLY A 125 7.98 -13.43 -18.44
CA GLY A 125 9.12 -12.50 -18.35
C GLY A 125 9.77 -12.45 -16.96
N LYS A 126 10.94 -11.83 -16.86
CA LYS A 126 11.73 -11.72 -15.60
C LYS A 126 11.93 -13.08 -14.88
N GLY A 127 12.19 -14.14 -15.64
CA GLY A 127 12.35 -15.50 -15.12
C GLY A 127 11.06 -16.30 -14.95
N VAL A 128 9.90 -15.73 -15.26
CA VAL A 128 8.62 -16.46 -15.34
C VAL A 128 8.38 -16.95 -16.78
N PRO A 129 8.08 -18.24 -17.02
CA PRO A 129 7.78 -18.75 -18.35
C PRO A 129 6.56 -18.07 -18.99
N GLU A 130 6.56 -17.92 -20.32
CA GLU A 130 5.42 -17.33 -21.06
C GLU A 130 4.16 -18.21 -21.05
N THR A 131 4.33 -19.52 -20.84
CA THR A 131 3.22 -20.50 -20.76
C THR A 131 2.20 -20.18 -19.66
N VAL A 132 2.59 -19.37 -18.67
CA VAL A 132 1.67 -18.91 -17.62
C VAL A 132 0.51 -18.07 -18.13
N ALA A 133 0.64 -17.48 -19.33
CA ALA A 133 -0.44 -16.74 -19.98
C ALA A 133 -1.66 -17.62 -20.30
N ALA A 134 -1.45 -18.94 -20.46
CA ALA A 134 -2.51 -19.90 -20.70
C ALA A 134 -3.15 -20.44 -19.40
N HIS A 135 -2.59 -20.11 -18.23
CA HIS A 135 -3.11 -20.62 -16.96
C HIS A 135 -4.38 -19.89 -16.54
N PRO A 136 -5.38 -20.59 -15.99
CA PRO A 136 -6.61 -19.96 -15.53
C PRO A 136 -6.32 -19.01 -14.37
N ALA A 137 -6.82 -17.78 -14.50
CA ALA A 137 -6.70 -16.73 -13.49
C ALA A 137 -8.05 -16.09 -13.21
N VAL A 138 -8.28 -15.73 -11.95
CA VAL A 138 -9.48 -15.00 -11.52
C VAL A 138 -9.10 -13.64 -10.96
N PHE A 139 -9.85 -12.61 -11.31
CA PHE A 139 -9.81 -11.31 -10.64
C PHE A 139 -10.96 -11.24 -9.64
N ALA A 140 -10.64 -11.28 -8.36
CA ALA A 140 -11.59 -11.25 -7.27
C ALA A 140 -11.47 -9.95 -6.46
N THR A 141 -12.60 -9.39 -6.07
CA THR A 141 -12.68 -8.26 -5.13
C THR A 141 -13.33 -8.73 -3.84
N PHE A 142 -12.61 -8.62 -2.73
CA PHE A 142 -13.09 -8.95 -1.39
C PHE A 142 -13.44 -7.64 -0.68
N THR A 143 -14.72 -7.31 -0.64
CA THR A 143 -15.20 -6.10 0.02
C THR A 143 -15.24 -6.28 1.53
N ALA A 144 -14.92 -5.22 2.27
CA ALA A 144 -15.09 -5.22 3.71
C ALA A 144 -16.57 -5.44 4.11
N PRO A 145 -16.84 -6.01 5.30
CA PRO A 145 -18.16 -6.01 5.91
C PRO A 145 -18.78 -4.61 6.01
N SER A 146 -20.08 -4.57 6.28
CA SER A 146 -20.75 -3.34 6.68
C SER A 146 -20.55 -3.11 8.18
N PHE A 147 -20.30 -1.87 8.57
CA PHE A 147 -20.20 -1.43 9.96
C PHE A 147 -21.27 -0.37 10.30
N GLY A 148 -22.21 -0.13 9.39
CA GLY A 148 -23.18 0.94 9.49
C GLY A 148 -23.42 1.62 8.15
N THR A 149 -24.48 2.41 8.06
CA THR A 149 -24.82 3.13 6.83
C THR A 149 -23.87 4.30 6.61
N VAL A 150 -23.31 4.38 5.40
CA VAL A 150 -22.44 5.48 4.98
C VAL A 150 -23.02 6.20 3.79
N HIS A 151 -22.70 7.48 3.62
CA HIS A 151 -23.06 8.23 2.43
C HIS A 151 -22.47 7.57 1.20
N ALA A 152 -23.31 7.33 0.19
CA ALA A 152 -22.92 6.65 -1.04
C ALA A 152 -23.53 7.35 -2.25
N ARG A 153 -22.74 7.41 -3.32
CA ARG A 153 -23.22 7.79 -4.65
C ARG A 153 -23.64 6.51 -5.37
N VAL A 154 -24.94 6.33 -5.55
CA VAL A 154 -25.49 5.16 -6.26
C VAL A 154 -26.05 5.64 -7.59
N VAL A 155 -25.61 5.05 -8.69
CA VAL A 155 -26.18 5.30 -10.02
C VAL A 155 -26.80 3.99 -10.48
N LYS A 156 -28.13 3.94 -10.62
CA LYS A 156 -28.82 2.73 -11.09
C LYS A 156 -28.79 2.61 -12.61
N ARG A 157 -28.92 3.72 -13.32
CA ARG A 157 -28.92 3.78 -14.78
C ARG A 157 -27.73 4.60 -15.26
N HIS A 158 -26.80 3.93 -15.93
CA HIS A 158 -25.67 4.58 -16.58
C HIS A 158 -26.00 4.87 -18.04
N THR A 159 -25.78 6.13 -18.44
CA THR A 159 -25.84 6.60 -19.83
C THR A 159 -24.48 7.10 -20.33
N CYS A 160 -23.48 7.18 -19.46
CA CYS A 160 -22.13 7.62 -19.78
C CYS A 160 -21.36 6.55 -20.57
N ALA A 161 -20.47 6.98 -21.45
CA ALA A 161 -19.58 6.08 -22.20
C ALA A 161 -18.54 5.38 -21.31
N SER A 162 -18.14 5.99 -20.19
CA SER A 162 -17.13 5.43 -19.29
C SER A 162 -17.51 5.58 -17.83
N ARG A 163 -17.53 4.44 -17.12
CA ARG A 163 -17.80 4.43 -15.67
C ARG A 163 -16.69 5.08 -14.83
N LYS A 164 -15.46 5.18 -15.35
CA LYS A 164 -14.33 5.79 -14.62
C LYS A 164 -14.53 7.29 -14.37
N ARG A 165 -15.26 7.97 -15.26
CA ARG A 165 -15.62 9.39 -15.15
C ARG A 165 -17.14 9.53 -15.31
N CYS A 166 -17.87 8.79 -14.48
CA CYS A 166 -19.33 8.76 -14.56
C CYS A 166 -19.92 10.09 -14.07
N ASP A 167 -20.61 10.78 -14.98
CA ASP A 167 -21.38 12.02 -14.78
C ASP A 167 -22.90 11.76 -14.72
N CYS A 168 -23.32 10.50 -14.80
CA CYS A 168 -24.74 10.14 -14.77
C CYS A 168 -25.40 10.56 -13.45
N ARG A 169 -26.68 10.92 -13.53
CA ARG A 169 -27.49 11.33 -12.38
C ARG A 169 -27.50 10.25 -11.28
N ALA A 170 -26.97 10.60 -10.11
CA ALA A 170 -27.00 9.76 -8.92
C ALA A 170 -28.41 9.68 -8.33
N GLU A 171 -28.76 8.52 -7.76
CA GLU A 171 -29.94 8.34 -6.91
C GLU A 171 -29.78 9.04 -5.55
N PRO A 172 -30.90 9.36 -4.87
CA PRO A 172 -30.85 9.85 -3.50
C PRO A 172 -30.17 8.83 -2.56
N CYS A 173 -29.34 9.34 -1.65
CA CYS A 173 -28.46 8.55 -0.80
C CYS A 173 -29.18 7.84 0.36
N HIS A 174 -29.59 6.58 0.20
CA HIS A 174 -30.41 5.86 1.20
C HIS A 174 -31.79 6.48 1.40
N ALA A 175 -32.42 6.92 0.31
CA ALA A 175 -33.84 7.24 0.33
C ALA A 175 -34.67 6.01 0.76
N ARG A 176 -35.54 6.21 1.75
CA ARG A 176 -36.50 5.21 2.24
C ARG A 176 -37.90 5.81 2.22
N ARG A 177 -38.92 4.95 2.10
CA ARG A 177 -40.31 5.40 2.19
C ARG A 177 -40.61 5.86 3.62
N ALA A 178 -41.50 6.84 3.79
CA ALA A 178 -41.89 7.32 5.12
C ALA A 178 -42.50 6.22 6.03
N THR A 179 -43.03 5.16 5.42
CA THR A 179 -43.56 3.98 6.11
C THR A 179 -42.49 2.96 6.53
N ASP A 180 -41.23 3.14 6.12
CA ASP A 180 -40.13 2.27 6.55
C ASP A 180 -39.77 2.62 8.01
N PRO A 181 -39.83 1.67 8.96
CA PRO A 181 -39.44 1.92 10.35
C PRO A 181 -38.02 2.45 10.50
N ALA A 182 -37.14 2.16 9.53
CA ALA A 182 -35.77 2.67 9.48
C ALA A 182 -35.63 4.06 8.80
N ALA A 183 -36.73 4.70 8.36
CA ALA A 183 -36.71 6.06 7.80
C ALA A 183 -36.74 7.18 8.85
N GLY A 184 -36.90 6.82 10.14
CA GLY A 184 -36.95 7.77 11.25
C GLY A 184 -35.57 8.25 11.74
N LEU A 185 -35.57 8.76 12.96
CA LEU A 185 -34.36 9.11 13.68
C LEU A 185 -33.74 7.85 14.28
N CYS A 186 -32.41 7.75 14.23
CA CYS A 186 -31.70 6.75 15.01
C CYS A 186 -31.75 7.08 16.51
N PRO A 187 -31.33 6.16 17.40
CA PRO A 187 -31.28 6.42 18.86
C PRO A 187 -30.47 7.67 19.28
N HIS A 188 -29.57 8.15 18.42
CA HIS A 188 -28.78 9.36 18.63
C HIS A 188 -29.44 10.65 18.06
N GLY A 189 -30.71 10.58 17.67
CA GLY A 189 -31.46 11.71 17.12
C GLY A 189 -31.05 12.16 15.72
N ARG A 190 -30.27 11.34 14.98
CA ARG A 190 -29.87 11.66 13.60
C ARG A 190 -30.76 10.96 12.57
N PRO A 191 -31.05 11.59 11.42
CA PRO A 191 -31.77 10.92 10.34
C PRO A 191 -31.02 9.65 9.89
N ALA A 192 -31.74 8.52 9.83
CA ALA A 192 -31.21 7.26 9.30
C ALA A 192 -31.27 7.18 7.76
N VAL A 193 -31.62 8.29 7.11
CA VAL A 193 -31.77 8.45 5.65
C VAL A 193 -31.06 9.71 5.18
N CYS A 194 -30.68 9.73 3.90
CA CYS A 194 -30.24 10.94 3.23
C CYS A 194 -30.98 11.06 1.87
N TRP A 195 -31.50 12.24 1.58
CA TRP A 195 -32.19 12.50 0.30
C TRP A 195 -31.31 13.21 -0.72
N ALA A 196 -30.08 13.58 -0.32
CA ALA A 196 -29.12 14.20 -1.21
C ALA A 196 -28.69 13.24 -2.32
N ARG A 197 -28.48 13.79 -3.52
CA ARG A 197 -27.83 13.09 -4.63
C ARG A 197 -26.38 13.52 -4.64
N HIS A 198 -25.50 12.67 -4.13
CA HIS A 198 -24.08 13.00 -4.02
C HIS A 198 -23.40 12.96 -5.39
N GLU A 199 -22.59 13.98 -5.67
CA GLU A 199 -21.74 14.00 -6.86
C GLU A 199 -20.43 13.25 -6.63
N THR A 200 -19.74 12.94 -7.73
CA THR A 200 -18.42 12.33 -7.66
C THR A 200 -17.46 13.30 -6.97
N GLY A 201 -16.81 12.85 -5.89
CA GLY A 201 -15.87 13.67 -5.11
C GLY A 201 -16.49 14.42 -3.93
N ASP A 202 -17.79 14.27 -3.68
CA ASP A 202 -18.41 14.84 -2.48
C ASP A 202 -17.72 14.34 -1.20
N ALA A 203 -17.28 15.28 -0.36
CA ALA A 203 -16.46 15.03 0.82
C ALA A 203 -17.17 14.21 1.92
N VAL A 204 -18.51 14.10 1.85
CA VAL A 204 -19.27 13.25 2.78
C VAL A 204 -19.30 11.79 2.37
N LEU A 205 -18.94 11.43 1.12
CA LEU A 205 -18.96 10.04 0.65
C LEU A 205 -18.09 9.15 1.53
N GLY A 206 -18.66 8.00 1.94
CA GLY A 206 -18.01 7.07 2.86
C GLY A 206 -18.12 7.46 4.34
N ARG A 207 -18.54 8.69 4.68
CA ARG A 207 -18.81 9.06 6.08
C ARG A 207 -20.09 8.37 6.58
N PRO A 208 -20.13 7.94 7.85
CA PRO A 208 -21.36 7.42 8.44
C PRO A 208 -22.48 8.45 8.46
N LEU A 209 -23.72 8.02 8.25
CA LEU A 209 -24.91 8.88 8.44
C LEU A 209 -25.00 9.32 9.92
N CYS A 210 -24.66 8.42 10.84
CA CYS A 210 -24.52 8.71 12.26
C CYS A 210 -23.24 8.06 12.80
N LEU A 211 -22.37 8.85 13.42
CA LEU A 211 -21.13 8.37 14.03
C LEU A 211 -21.39 7.42 15.22
N GLY A 212 -22.46 7.66 15.99
CA GLY A 212 -22.82 6.78 17.10
C GLY A 212 -23.42 5.44 16.67
N CYS A 213 -24.05 5.36 15.49
CA CYS A 213 -24.58 4.10 14.97
C CYS A 213 -23.55 3.29 14.19
N TYR A 214 -22.38 3.87 13.91
CA TYR A 214 -21.35 3.20 13.13
C TYR A 214 -20.41 2.45 14.06
N ASP A 215 -20.24 1.17 13.78
CA ASP A 215 -19.41 0.26 14.56
C ASP A 215 -17.92 0.47 14.24
N HIS A 216 -17.37 1.54 14.82
CA HIS A 216 -15.98 1.94 14.66
C HIS A 216 -15.02 0.90 15.25
N ASP A 217 -15.39 0.26 16.35
CA ASP A 217 -14.56 -0.72 17.03
C ASP A 217 -14.38 -1.97 16.16
N HIS A 218 -15.46 -2.48 15.59
CA HIS A 218 -15.38 -3.61 14.66
C HIS A 218 -14.65 -3.24 13.38
N GLN A 219 -14.80 -2.01 12.86
CA GLN A 219 -14.00 -1.57 11.72
C GLN A 219 -12.50 -1.57 12.02
N ALA A 220 -12.10 -1.08 13.21
CA ALA A 220 -10.71 -1.06 13.63
C ALA A 220 -10.14 -2.48 13.74
N VAL A 221 -10.89 -3.39 14.36
CA VAL A 221 -10.54 -4.82 14.45
C VAL A 221 -10.44 -5.46 13.06
N TRP A 222 -11.40 -5.20 12.16
CA TRP A 222 -11.34 -5.68 10.78
C TRP A 222 -10.07 -5.22 10.08
N ASN A 223 -9.76 -3.92 10.14
CA ASN A 223 -8.58 -3.37 9.48
C ASN A 223 -7.29 -4.00 10.03
N LEU A 224 -7.18 -4.15 11.36
CA LEU A 224 -6.05 -4.78 12.03
C LEU A 224 -5.84 -6.24 11.57
N PHE A 225 -6.92 -7.02 11.54
CA PHE A 225 -6.86 -8.46 11.22
C PHE A 225 -7.01 -8.80 9.74
N SER A 226 -7.29 -7.82 8.87
CA SER A 226 -7.49 -8.04 7.42
C SER A 226 -6.33 -8.77 6.74
N GLY A 227 -5.08 -8.51 7.18
CA GLY A 227 -3.88 -9.20 6.69
C GLY A 227 -3.84 -10.68 7.08
N GLU A 228 -4.18 -11.00 8.32
CA GLU A 228 -4.25 -12.38 8.84
C GLU A 228 -5.44 -13.15 8.24
N LEU A 229 -6.59 -12.49 8.08
CA LEU A 229 -7.74 -13.06 7.38
C LEU A 229 -7.37 -13.46 5.96
N TRP A 230 -6.68 -12.59 5.21
CA TRP A 230 -6.18 -12.93 3.88
C TRP A 230 -5.22 -14.14 3.92
N HIS A 231 -4.31 -14.19 4.90
CA HIS A 231 -3.39 -15.32 5.05
C HIS A 231 -4.15 -16.63 5.24
N ARG A 232 -5.16 -16.65 6.12
CA ARG A 232 -6.05 -17.81 6.36
C ARG A 232 -6.89 -18.16 5.13
N THR A 233 -7.42 -17.17 4.43
CA THR A 233 -8.17 -17.37 3.17
C THR A 233 -7.31 -18.07 2.13
N LYS A 234 -6.07 -17.61 1.91
CA LYS A 234 -5.14 -18.23 0.97
C LYS A 234 -4.85 -19.69 1.36
N GLN A 235 -4.50 -19.93 2.63
CA GLN A 235 -4.24 -21.28 3.11
C GLN A 235 -5.48 -22.20 2.95
N ALA A 236 -6.67 -21.69 3.25
CA ALA A 236 -7.91 -22.45 3.09
C ALA A 236 -8.18 -22.80 1.63
N ALA A 237 -7.96 -21.85 0.70
CA ALA A 237 -8.07 -22.08 -0.73
C ALA A 237 -7.07 -23.14 -1.22
N GLU A 238 -5.80 -23.06 -0.81
CA GLU A 238 -4.78 -24.06 -1.14
C GLU A 238 -5.14 -25.45 -0.61
N ARG A 239 -5.62 -25.55 0.65
CA ARG A 239 -6.10 -26.81 1.23
C ARG A 239 -7.32 -27.36 0.48
N TRP A 240 -8.25 -26.50 0.09
CA TRP A 240 -9.44 -26.90 -0.66
C TRP A 240 -9.07 -27.41 -2.06
N LEU A 241 -8.15 -26.74 -2.76
CA LEU A 241 -7.62 -27.18 -4.06
C LEU A 241 -6.95 -28.54 -3.96
N ALA A 242 -6.11 -28.77 -2.93
CA ALA A 242 -5.50 -30.07 -2.70
C ALA A 242 -6.53 -31.18 -2.45
N LYS A 243 -7.58 -30.90 -1.67
CA LYS A 243 -8.69 -31.85 -1.44
C LYS A 243 -9.46 -32.13 -2.73
N LEU A 244 -9.71 -31.09 -3.55
CA LEU A 244 -10.40 -31.23 -4.83
C LEU A 244 -9.58 -32.08 -5.81
N ALA A 245 -8.28 -31.81 -5.95
CA ALA A 245 -7.37 -32.57 -6.80
C ALA A 245 -7.41 -34.07 -6.45
N ARG A 246 -7.31 -34.40 -5.15
CA ARG A 246 -7.43 -35.78 -4.67
C ARG A 246 -8.78 -36.41 -5.02
N ARG A 247 -9.91 -35.71 -4.83
CA ARG A 247 -11.24 -36.22 -5.20
C ARG A 247 -11.38 -36.46 -6.71
N ARG A 248 -10.62 -35.73 -7.52
CA ARG A 248 -10.59 -35.87 -8.99
C ARG A 248 -9.53 -36.86 -9.48
N GLY A 249 -8.85 -37.58 -8.58
CA GLY A 249 -7.82 -38.54 -8.94
C GLY A 249 -6.51 -37.92 -9.45
N ILE A 250 -6.29 -36.62 -9.24
CA ILE A 250 -5.07 -35.93 -9.69
C ILE A 250 -3.98 -36.19 -8.64
N PRO A 251 -2.89 -36.93 -8.99
CA PRO A 251 -1.87 -37.31 -8.04
C PRO A 251 -1.02 -36.11 -7.62
N ARG A 252 -0.33 -36.24 -6.49
CA ARG A 252 0.69 -35.26 -6.09
C ARG A 252 1.92 -35.36 -7.00
N VAL A 253 2.67 -34.28 -7.10
CA VAL A 253 3.83 -34.19 -7.99
C VAL A 253 5.13 -34.21 -7.19
N ALA A 254 6.11 -35.00 -7.64
CA ALA A 254 7.46 -34.99 -7.08
C ALA A 254 8.27 -33.85 -7.70
N VAL A 255 8.86 -33.00 -6.87
CA VAL A 255 9.70 -31.88 -7.31
C VAL A 255 11.06 -31.98 -6.64
N ILE A 256 12.12 -31.87 -7.43
CA ILE A 256 13.50 -31.82 -6.94
C ILE A 256 13.78 -30.38 -6.49
N THR A 257 14.14 -30.22 -5.22
CA THR A 257 14.51 -28.91 -4.66
C THR A 257 15.90 -28.50 -5.14
N ALA A 258 16.26 -27.22 -4.99
CA ALA A 258 17.62 -26.73 -5.28
C ALA A 258 18.73 -27.48 -4.50
N SER A 259 18.37 -28.11 -3.38
CA SER A 259 19.27 -28.96 -2.58
C SER A 259 19.41 -30.41 -3.07
N GLY A 260 18.76 -30.76 -4.19
CA GLY A 260 18.72 -32.13 -4.73
C GLY A 260 17.71 -33.06 -4.05
N LYS A 261 17.08 -32.65 -2.93
CA LYS A 261 16.06 -33.46 -2.24
C LYS A 261 14.74 -33.44 -3.00
N THR A 262 14.13 -34.61 -3.16
CA THR A 262 12.79 -34.77 -3.75
C THR A 262 11.71 -34.49 -2.71
N ARG A 263 10.74 -33.64 -3.06
CA ARG A 263 9.56 -33.32 -2.23
C ARG A 263 8.27 -33.52 -2.99
N THR A 264 7.29 -34.16 -2.36
CA THR A 264 5.95 -34.36 -2.92
C THR A 264 5.05 -33.16 -2.63
N VAL A 265 4.64 -32.43 -3.66
CA VAL A 265 3.82 -31.21 -3.57
C VAL A 265 2.41 -31.41 -4.15
N ALA A 266 1.49 -30.51 -3.84
CA ALA A 266 0.17 -30.52 -4.47
C ALA A 266 0.31 -30.29 -5.98
N PRO A 267 -0.53 -30.94 -6.82
CA PRO A 267 -0.43 -30.81 -8.28
C PRO A 267 -0.82 -29.43 -8.80
N VAL A 268 -1.62 -28.70 -8.03
CA VAL A 268 -2.08 -27.35 -8.34
C VAL A 268 -1.64 -26.41 -7.23
N ARG A 269 -0.99 -25.31 -7.62
CA ARG A 269 -0.52 -24.22 -6.77
C ARG A 269 -1.37 -22.98 -7.03
N LEU A 270 -1.77 -22.31 -5.96
CA LEU A 270 -2.38 -20.99 -6.02
C LEU A 270 -1.27 -19.93 -6.04
N SER A 271 -1.25 -19.08 -7.07
CA SER A 271 -0.31 -17.98 -7.23
C SER A 271 -1.05 -16.64 -7.18
N PRO A 272 -1.20 -16.06 -5.98
CA PRO A 272 -1.94 -14.81 -5.82
C PRO A 272 -1.04 -13.58 -5.90
N GLY A 273 -1.52 -12.55 -6.60
CA GLY A 273 -1.10 -11.16 -6.45
C GLY A 273 -2.25 -10.36 -5.84
N LYS A 274 -2.00 -9.64 -4.73
CA LYS A 274 -3.05 -8.85 -4.06
C LYS A 274 -2.65 -7.41 -3.83
N VAL A 275 -3.63 -6.52 -3.88
CA VAL A 275 -3.54 -5.12 -3.48
C VAL A 275 -4.58 -4.89 -2.39
N ALA A 276 -4.18 -4.15 -1.36
CA ALA A 276 -5.07 -3.69 -0.30
C ALA A 276 -5.36 -2.21 -0.51
N GLU A 277 -6.62 -1.84 -0.49
CA GLU A 277 -7.07 -0.46 -0.66
C GLU A 277 -8.04 -0.08 0.45
N LEU A 278 -8.09 1.21 0.76
CA LEU A 278 -9.08 1.75 1.68
C LEU A 278 -10.30 2.21 0.88
N GLN A 279 -11.46 1.71 1.25
CA GLN A 279 -12.72 2.30 0.79
C GLN A 279 -12.82 3.74 1.31
N ALA A 280 -13.69 4.57 0.73
CA ALA A 280 -13.91 5.94 1.21
C ALA A 280 -14.24 6.03 2.71
N ARG A 281 -14.86 4.98 3.26
CA ARG A 281 -15.14 4.83 4.70
C ARG A 281 -13.94 4.41 5.56
N GLY A 282 -12.76 4.20 4.98
CA GLY A 282 -11.56 3.76 5.68
C GLY A 282 -11.48 2.25 5.97
N ALA A 283 -12.37 1.44 5.42
CA ALA A 283 -12.33 -0.02 5.58
C ALA A 283 -11.42 -0.66 4.52
N VAL A 284 -10.54 -1.57 4.94
CA VAL A 284 -9.65 -2.31 4.04
C VAL A 284 -10.46 -3.27 3.18
N HIS A 285 -10.25 -3.22 1.87
CA HIS A 285 -10.72 -4.21 0.91
C HIS A 285 -9.57 -4.68 0.03
N PHE A 286 -9.74 -5.84 -0.61
CA PHE A 286 -8.70 -6.44 -1.42
C PHE A 286 -9.14 -6.62 -2.87
N HIS A 287 -8.25 -6.29 -3.79
CA HIS A 287 -8.27 -6.80 -5.15
C HIS A 287 -7.20 -7.87 -5.28
N ALA A 288 -7.57 -9.04 -5.77
CA ALA A 288 -6.66 -10.15 -5.93
C ALA A 288 -6.78 -10.74 -7.33
N ILE A 289 -5.62 -10.97 -7.95
CA ILE A 289 -5.48 -11.85 -9.10
C ILE A 289 -4.96 -13.16 -8.57
N ALA A 290 -5.69 -14.25 -8.78
CA ALA A 290 -5.32 -15.57 -8.35
C ALA A 290 -5.21 -16.50 -9.56
N ARG A 291 -3.99 -16.88 -9.90
CA ARG A 291 -3.67 -17.82 -10.98
C ARG A 291 -3.51 -19.22 -10.40
N LEU A 292 -4.03 -20.24 -11.09
CA LEU A 292 -3.76 -21.63 -10.74
C LEU A 292 -2.62 -22.14 -11.62
N ASP A 293 -1.52 -22.50 -10.99
CA ASP A 293 -0.36 -23.09 -11.64
C ASP A 293 -0.36 -24.60 -11.42
N GLY A 294 -0.29 -25.37 -12.49
CA GLY A 294 0.06 -26.79 -12.42
C GLY A 294 1.57 -26.97 -12.53
N VAL A 295 2.08 -28.12 -12.07
CA VAL A 295 3.29 -28.63 -12.69
C VAL A 295 2.85 -29.16 -14.05
N HIS A 296 3.31 -28.55 -15.15
CA HIS A 296 3.17 -29.17 -16.46
C HIS A 296 3.84 -30.54 -16.36
N PRO A 297 3.10 -31.67 -16.47
CA PRO A 297 3.77 -32.91 -16.77
C PRO A 297 4.41 -32.68 -18.13
N THR A 298 5.74 -32.66 -18.14
CA THR A 298 6.54 -32.72 -19.36
C THR A 298 6.03 -33.81 -20.27
#